data_AF-A0A2T0SP22-F1
#
_entry.id   AF-A0A2T0SP22-F1
#
_cell.length_a   1.000
_cell.length_b   1.000
_cell.length_c   1.000
_cell.angle_alpha   90.00
_cell.angle_beta   90.00
_cell.angle_gamma   90.00
#
_symmetry.space_group_name_H-M   'P 1'
#
loop_
_entity.id
_entity.type
_entity.pdbx_description
1 polymer ?
#
loop_
_entity_poly.entity_id
_entity_poly.type
_entity_poly.pdbx_seq_one_letter_code
_entity_poly.pdbx_strand_id
1 'polypeptide(L)'
;MSDTLVRIGELAARAGVSIRTVDYYTGLGLLKPAGRTASNYRLYAPADADRIAVIQRLETQGVSLDDIAAAFTGGHADVTAILTSIDDDLRVLNAALETATPETQGLLAAIAIRVHSLVSIALQIPPDLPLG
;
A
#
# COMPACT_ATOMS: atom_id res chain seq x y z
N MET A 1 14.87 16.99 -10.48
CA MET A 1 14.10 18.25 -10.50
C MET A 1 13.77 18.57 -9.05
N SER A 2 14.13 19.74 -8.56
CA SER A 2 13.86 20.17 -7.18
C SER A 2 12.36 20.45 -7.04
N ASP A 3 11.57 19.42 -6.76
CA ASP A 3 10.14 19.58 -6.64
C ASP A 3 9.82 20.23 -5.29
N THR A 4 9.27 21.44 -5.36
CA THR A 4 9.04 22.30 -4.19
C THR A 4 7.94 21.66 -3.33
N LEU A 5 8.15 21.61 -2.02
CA LEU A 5 7.16 21.02 -1.12
C LEU A 5 5.79 21.70 -1.27
N VAL A 6 4.72 20.90 -1.25
CA VAL A 6 3.36 21.35 -1.52
C VAL A 6 2.51 21.34 -0.26
N ARG A 7 1.53 22.24 -0.18
CA ARG A 7 0.57 22.26 0.95
C ARG A 7 -0.43 21.11 0.83
N ILE A 8 -1.03 20.72 1.95
CA ILE A 8 -2.04 19.64 2.00
C ILE A 8 -3.16 19.78 0.96
N GLY A 9 -3.65 21.00 0.70
CA GLY A 9 -4.69 21.25 -0.29
C GLY A 9 -4.23 21.02 -1.73
N GLU A 10 -2.98 21.34 -2.02
CA GLU A 10 -2.38 21.11 -3.33
C GLU A 10 -2.08 19.63 -3.53
N LEU A 11 -1.55 18.94 -2.51
CA LEU A 11 -1.38 17.49 -2.53
C LEU A 11 -2.71 16.77 -2.74
N ALA A 12 -3.76 17.17 -2.02
CA ALA A 12 -5.09 16.60 -2.14
C ALA A 12 -5.64 16.75 -3.58
N ALA A 13 -5.48 17.94 -4.17
CA ALA A 13 -5.88 18.18 -5.55
C ALA A 13 -5.08 17.33 -6.56
N ARG A 14 -3.76 17.22 -6.39
CA ARG A 14 -2.90 16.39 -7.25
C ARG A 14 -3.26 14.90 -7.18
N ALA A 15 -3.59 14.41 -5.99
CA ALA A 15 -3.95 13.02 -5.77
C ALA A 15 -5.45 12.70 -5.97
N GLY A 16 -6.27 13.69 -6.33
CA GLY A 16 -7.70 13.50 -6.55
C GLY A 16 -8.48 13.10 -5.28
N VAL A 17 -8.01 13.50 -4.10
CA VAL A 17 -8.63 13.18 -2.79
C VAL A 17 -9.10 14.42 -2.06
N SER A 18 -9.88 14.21 -1.01
CA SER A 18 -10.19 15.27 -0.06
C SER A 18 -8.98 15.61 0.83
N ILE A 19 -8.90 16.85 1.30
CA ILE A 19 -7.93 17.26 2.33
C ILE A 19 -8.05 16.37 3.59
N ARG A 20 -9.27 15.97 3.94
CA ARG A 20 -9.54 15.07 5.07
C ARG A 20 -8.90 13.70 4.89
N THR A 21 -8.86 13.17 3.65
CA THR A 21 -8.19 11.91 3.33
C THR A 21 -6.68 12.03 3.54
N VAL A 22 -6.06 13.11 3.05
CA VAL A 22 -4.63 13.35 3.27
C VAL A 22 -4.31 13.50 4.76
N ASP A 23 -5.16 14.20 5.51
CA ASP A 23 -4.99 14.37 6.95
C ASP A 23 -5.15 13.03 7.70
N TYR A 24 -6.12 12.20 7.27
CA TYR A 24 -6.34 10.87 7.83
C TYR A 24 -5.15 9.94 7.59
N TYR A 25 -4.64 9.86 6.35
CA TYR A 25 -3.43 9.09 6.05
C TYR A 25 -2.20 9.61 6.78
N THR A 26 -2.09 10.93 6.98
CA THR A 26 -1.03 11.51 7.81
C THR A 26 -1.14 11.04 9.26
N GLY A 27 -2.35 10.99 9.81
CA GLY A 27 -2.62 10.49 11.16
C GLY A 27 -2.27 9.01 11.36
N LEU A 28 -2.46 8.19 10.32
CA LEU A 28 -2.07 6.78 10.31
C LEU A 28 -0.57 6.55 10.03
N GLY A 29 0.21 7.61 9.82
CA GLY A 29 1.64 7.52 9.48
C GLY A 29 1.91 7.04 8.05
N LEU A 30 0.86 6.90 7.22
CA LEU A 30 0.95 6.55 5.80
C LEU A 30 1.55 7.67 4.96
N LEU A 31 1.45 8.92 5.43
CA LEU A 31 2.10 10.09 4.85
C LEU A 31 2.85 10.83 5.96
N LYS A 32 4.06 11.31 5.67
CA LYS A 32 4.84 12.13 6.59
C LYS A 32 5.08 13.52 5.99
N PRO A 33 4.68 14.61 6.67
CA PRO A 33 4.98 15.95 6.20
C PRO A 33 6.49 16.15 6.15
N ALA A 34 7.02 16.51 4.98
CA ALA A 34 8.42 16.83 4.77
C ALA A 34 8.85 18.14 5.46
N GLY A 35 7.88 18.97 5.87
CA GLY A 35 8.14 20.17 6.64
C GLY A 35 6.89 20.95 7.01
N ARG A 36 7.10 22.19 7.44
CA ARG A 36 6.05 23.15 7.76
C ARG A 36 6.39 24.53 7.20
N THR A 37 5.40 25.30 6.81
CA THR A 37 5.58 26.72 6.47
C THR A 37 5.84 27.56 7.72
N ALA A 38 6.30 28.82 7.54
CA ALA A 38 6.41 29.79 8.63
C ALA A 38 5.07 30.06 9.35
N SER A 39 3.95 29.92 8.64
CA SER A 39 2.59 30.00 9.21
C SER A 39 2.07 28.65 9.74
N ASN A 40 2.96 27.67 9.95
CA ASN A 40 2.68 26.36 10.54
C ASN A 40 1.80 25.40 9.71
N TYR A 41 1.65 25.61 8.40
CA TYR A 41 0.97 24.67 7.51
C TYR A 41 1.87 23.49 7.17
N ARG A 42 1.34 22.26 7.17
CA ARG A 42 2.08 21.06 6.75
C ARG A 42 2.43 21.11 5.26
N LEU A 43 3.66 20.73 4.97
CA LEU A 43 4.22 20.63 3.63
C LEU A 43 4.58 19.18 3.34
N TYR A 44 4.29 18.73 2.13
CA TYR A 44 4.45 17.36 1.66
C TYR A 44 5.33 17.32 0.42
N ALA A 45 5.95 16.18 0.16
CA ALA A 45 6.65 15.98 -1.09
C ALA A 45 5.62 15.85 -2.21
N PRO A 46 5.85 16.43 -3.40
CA PRO A 46 5.00 16.20 -4.56
C PRO A 46 4.77 14.72 -4.91
N ALA A 47 5.80 13.89 -4.68
CA ALA A 47 5.76 12.44 -4.86
C ALA A 47 4.81 11.72 -3.88
N ASP A 48 4.35 12.38 -2.81
CA ASP A 48 3.33 11.82 -1.92
C ASP A 48 1.99 11.58 -2.65
N ALA A 49 1.77 12.22 -3.81
CA ALA A 49 0.61 11.95 -4.66
C ALA A 49 0.64 10.52 -5.22
N ASP A 50 1.82 10.03 -5.64
CA ASP A 50 1.99 8.66 -6.15
C ASP A 50 1.78 7.65 -5.03
N ARG A 51 2.24 7.97 -3.82
CA ARG A 51 2.00 7.17 -2.62
C ARG A 51 0.51 7.06 -2.29
N ILE A 52 -0.25 8.16 -2.38
CA ILE A 52 -1.71 8.14 -2.22
C ILE A 52 -2.38 7.25 -3.26
N ALA A 53 -1.93 7.30 -4.52
CA ALA A 53 -2.49 6.45 -5.58
C ALA A 53 -2.27 4.95 -5.29
N VAL A 54 -1.10 4.58 -4.76
CA VAL A 54 -0.83 3.19 -4.32
C VAL A 54 -1.75 2.77 -3.19
N ILE A 55 -1.91 3.62 -2.15
CA ILE A 55 -2.80 3.34 -1.01
C ILE A 55 -4.23 3.11 -1.50
N GLN A 56 -4.77 3.99 -2.35
CA GLN A 56 -6.11 3.82 -2.92
C GLN A 56 -6.24 2.51 -3.69
N ARG A 57 -5.22 2.14 -4.49
CA ARG A 57 -5.25 0.91 -5.25
C ARG A 57 -5.32 -0.30 -4.33
N LEU A 58 -4.57 -0.31 -3.23
CA LEU A 58 -4.62 -1.38 -2.22
C LEU A 58 -5.98 -1.42 -1.49
N GLU A 59 -6.56 -0.27 -1.15
CA GLU A 59 -7.90 -0.18 -0.56
C GLU A 59 -8.98 -0.73 -1.51
N THR A 60 -8.94 -0.41 -2.81
CA THR A 60 -9.93 -0.93 -3.78
C THR A 60 -9.90 -2.45 -3.94
N GLN A 61 -8.77 -3.06 -3.57
CA GLN A 61 -8.61 -4.50 -3.55
C GLN A 61 -9.15 -5.09 -2.22
N GLY A 62 -9.33 -4.28 -1.18
CA GLY A 62 -9.83 -4.72 0.13
C GLY A 62 -8.73 -5.01 1.13
N VAL A 63 -7.51 -4.48 0.91
CA VAL A 63 -6.48 -4.44 1.96
C VAL A 63 -6.87 -3.36 2.96
N SER A 64 -6.79 -3.66 4.26
CA SER A 64 -7.11 -2.67 5.28
C SER A 64 -6.02 -1.59 5.37
N LEU A 65 -6.40 -0.37 5.76
CA LEU A 65 -5.44 0.73 5.95
C LEU A 65 -4.41 0.43 7.05
N ASP A 66 -4.77 -0.37 8.05
CA ASP A 66 -3.87 -0.80 9.12
C ASP A 66 -2.78 -1.74 8.58
N ASP A 67 -3.16 -2.70 7.71
CA ASP A 67 -2.20 -3.59 7.04
C ASP A 67 -1.29 -2.81 6.08
N ILE A 68 -1.84 -1.84 5.36
CA ILE A 68 -1.06 -0.95 4.49
C ILE A 68 -0.06 -0.16 5.36
N ALA A 69 -0.49 0.40 6.49
CA ALA A 69 0.40 1.16 7.38
C ALA A 69 1.52 0.27 7.96
N ALA A 70 1.21 -0.96 8.35
CA ALA A 70 2.20 -1.95 8.78
C ALA A 70 3.24 -2.24 7.68
N ALA A 71 2.81 -2.41 6.43
CA ALA A 71 3.70 -2.66 5.30
C ALA A 71 4.61 -1.46 4.98
N PHE A 72 4.10 -0.23 5.09
CA PHE A 72 4.87 0.99 4.83
C PHE A 72 5.84 1.38 5.96
N THR A 73 5.63 0.86 7.17
CA THR A 73 6.48 1.15 8.35
C THR A 73 7.54 0.07 8.58
N GLY A 74 7.31 -1.15 8.11
CA GLY A 74 8.30 -2.22 8.05
C GLY A 74 9.34 -1.93 6.97
N GLY A 75 10.37 -1.15 7.30
CA GLY A 75 11.48 -0.88 6.40
C GLY A 75 12.03 -2.18 5.81
N HIS A 76 12.06 -2.28 4.47
CA HIS A 76 12.42 -3.47 3.70
C HIS A 76 12.25 -4.75 4.50
N ALA A 77 11.00 -5.09 4.86
CA ALA A 77 10.70 -6.41 5.37
C ALA A 77 11.42 -7.40 4.46
N ASP A 78 12.33 -8.18 5.05
CA ASP A 78 13.29 -9.00 4.32
C ASP A 78 12.55 -9.70 3.18
N VAL A 79 12.80 -9.25 1.96
CA VAL A 79 12.04 -9.69 0.78
C VAL A 79 12.12 -11.22 0.69
N THR A 80 13.22 -11.79 1.17
CA THR A 80 13.44 -13.23 1.33
C THR A 80 12.45 -13.85 2.32
N ALA A 81 12.22 -13.22 3.47
CA ALA A 81 11.25 -13.69 4.46
C ALA A 81 9.80 -13.60 3.96
N ILE A 82 9.46 -12.53 3.22
CA ILE A 82 8.14 -12.40 2.59
C ILE A 82 7.94 -13.48 1.52
N LEU A 83 8.91 -13.67 0.62
CA LEU A 83 8.85 -14.70 -0.42
C LEU A 83 8.74 -16.11 0.18
N THR A 84 9.46 -16.36 1.28
CA THR A 84 9.37 -17.64 2.01
C THR A 84 7.98 -17.86 2.60
N SER A 85 7.39 -16.83 3.22
CA SER A 85 6.03 -16.89 3.75
C SER A 85 4.99 -17.12 2.66
N ILE A 86 5.14 -16.47 1.50
CA ILE A 86 4.24 -16.67 0.35
C ILE A 86 4.36 -18.11 -0.19
N ASP A 87 5.57 -18.65 -0.29
CA ASP A 87 5.80 -20.03 -0.74
C ASP A 87 5.19 -21.05 0.23
N ASP A 88 5.28 -20.80 1.54
CA ASP A 88 4.67 -21.65 2.56
C ASP A 88 3.14 -21.58 2.50
N ASP A 89 2.56 -20.38 2.36
CA ASP A 89 1.12 -20.20 2.21
C ASP A 89 0.58 -20.88 0.94
N LEU A 90 1.28 -20.76 -0.19
CA LEU A 90 0.93 -21.44 -1.44
C LEU A 90 1.01 -22.96 -1.30
N ARG A 91 1.99 -23.48 -0.54
CA ARG A 91 2.11 -24.92 -0.28
C ARG A 91 0.95 -25.43 0.57
N VAL A 92 0.53 -24.66 1.58
CA VAL A 92 -0.64 -24.96 2.40
C VAL A 92 -1.93 -24.95 1.56
N LEU A 93 -2.10 -23.95 0.69
CA LEU A 93 -3.25 -23.83 -0.21
C LEU A 93 -3.31 -24.99 -1.22
N ASN A 94 -2.18 -25.40 -1.80
CA ASN A 94 -2.11 -26.53 -2.72
C ASN A 94 -2.43 -27.87 -2.02
N ALA A 95 -1.91 -28.09 -0.81
CA ALA A 95 -2.23 -29.28 -0.03
C ALA A 95 -3.73 -29.33 0.36
N ALA A 96 -4.32 -28.18 0.67
CA ALA A 96 -5.74 -28.06 0.93
C ALA A 96 -6.59 -28.32 -0.34
N LEU A 97 -6.12 -27.87 -1.52
CA LEU A 97 -6.76 -28.13 -2.82
C LEU A 97 -6.79 -29.61 -3.19
N GLU A 98 -5.74 -30.37 -2.85
CA GLU A 98 -5.65 -31.81 -3.13
C GLU A 98 -6.63 -32.65 -2.29
N THR A 99 -7.09 -32.13 -1.15
CA THR A 99 -8.00 -32.81 -0.22
C THR A 99 -9.41 -32.20 -0.21
N ALA A 100 -9.63 -31.13 -0.96
CA ALA A 100 -10.85 -30.34 -1.03
C ALA A 100 -11.90 -30.94 -1.99
N THR A 101 -13.17 -30.79 -1.62
CA THR A 101 -14.32 -31.05 -2.50
C THR A 101 -14.39 -30.05 -3.67
N PRO A 102 -15.11 -30.34 -4.77
CA PRO A 102 -15.22 -29.43 -5.92
C PRO A 102 -15.71 -28.02 -5.57
N GLU A 103 -16.55 -27.88 -4.55
CA GLU A 103 -17.03 -26.59 -4.05
C GLU A 103 -15.92 -25.77 -3.36
N THR A 104 -15.00 -26.45 -2.66
CA THR A 104 -13.85 -25.80 -2.00
C THR A 104 -12.75 -25.45 -3.00
N GLN A 105 -12.62 -26.18 -4.12
CA GLN A 105 -11.72 -25.81 -5.23
C GLN A 105 -12.08 -24.44 -5.84
N GLY A 106 -13.37 -24.13 -5.98
CA GLY A 106 -13.82 -22.82 -6.49
C GLY A 106 -13.42 -21.67 -5.58
N LEU A 107 -13.53 -21.85 -4.26
CA LEU A 107 -13.12 -20.86 -3.27
C LEU A 107 -11.59 -20.66 -3.28
N LEU A 108 -10.83 -21.75 -3.35
CA LEU A 108 -9.37 -21.72 -3.40
C LEU A 108 -8.84 -21.03 -4.68
N ALA A 109 -9.49 -21.25 -5.83
CA ALA A 109 -9.17 -20.53 -7.07
C ALA A 109 -9.42 -19.01 -6.94
N ALA A 110 -10.52 -18.61 -6.30
CA ALA A 110 -10.81 -17.19 -6.05
C ALA A 110 -9.76 -16.55 -5.12
N ILE A 111 -9.33 -17.26 -4.09
CA ILE A 111 -8.26 -16.82 -3.18
C ILE A 111 -6.93 -16.67 -3.93
N ALA A 112 -6.52 -17.66 -4.72
CA ALA A 112 -5.29 -17.61 -5.50
C ALA A 112 -5.25 -16.42 -6.47
N ILE A 113 -6.35 -16.14 -7.18
CA ILE A 113 -6.49 -14.97 -8.06
C ILE A 113 -6.33 -13.67 -7.26
N ARG A 114 -6.95 -13.61 -6.07
CA ARG A 114 -6.88 -12.45 -5.20
C ARG A 114 -5.46 -12.20 -4.68
N VAL A 115 -4.76 -13.23 -4.23
CA VAL A 115 -3.35 -13.18 -3.82
C VAL A 115 -2.46 -12.71 -4.96
N HIS A 116 -2.62 -13.29 -6.15
CA HIS A 116 -1.85 -12.90 -7.34
C HIS A 116 -2.05 -11.42 -7.70
N SER A 117 -3.28 -10.92 -7.60
CA SER A 117 -3.61 -9.52 -7.85
C SER A 117 -2.94 -8.60 -6.83
N LEU A 118 -2.92 -8.99 -5.55
CA LEU A 118 -2.24 -8.24 -4.48
C LEU A 118 -0.73 -8.19 -4.66
N VAL A 119 -0.10 -9.33 -4.96
CA VAL A 119 1.36 -9.42 -5.21
C VAL A 119 1.75 -8.57 -6.41
N SER A 120 0.99 -8.65 -7.51
CA SER A 120 1.26 -7.84 -8.71
C SER A 120 1.22 -6.33 -8.40
N ILE A 121 0.25 -5.89 -7.60
CA ILE A 121 0.14 -4.49 -7.19
C ILE A 121 1.31 -4.09 -6.28
N ALA A 122 1.70 -4.96 -5.34
CA ALA A 122 2.85 -4.71 -4.46
C ALA A 122 4.17 -4.60 -5.25
N LEU A 123 4.34 -5.38 -6.32
CA LEU A 123 5.52 -5.32 -7.20
C LEU A 123 5.53 -4.10 -8.13
N GLN A 124 4.38 -3.43 -8.34
CA GLN A 124 4.30 -2.17 -9.07
C GLN A 124 4.59 -0.94 -8.21
N ILE A 125 4.85 -1.12 -6.91
CA ILE A 125 5.33 -0.03 -6.06
C ILE A 125 6.76 0.32 -6.52
N PRO A 126 7.02 1.57 -6.96
CA PRO A 126 8.36 1.97 -7.39
C PRO A 126 9.36 1.75 -6.23
N PRO A 127 10.53 1.14 -6.48
CA PRO A 127 11.53 0.92 -5.42
C PRO A 127 12.11 2.23 -4.87
N ASP A 128 12.00 3.31 -5.64
CA ASP A 128 12.40 4.68 -5.30
C ASP A 128 11.27 5.53 -4.71
N LEU A 129 10.10 4.92 -4.45
CA LEU A 129 9.02 5.62 -3.75
C LEU A 129 9.58 6.16 -2.43
N PRO A 130 9.58 7.49 -2.20
CA PRO A 130 10.18 8.05 -1.01
C PRO A 130 9.46 7.54 0.24
N LEU A 131 10.10 6.59 0.91
CA LEU A 131 9.76 6.14 2.25
C LEU A 131 10.32 7.19 3.22
N GLY A 132 9.71 8.37 3.24
CA GLY A 132 9.99 9.38 4.26
C GLY A 132 9.73 8.86 5.67
#